data_AF-A0A914R6M1-F1
#
_entry.id   AF-A0A914R6M1-F1
#
_cell.length_a   1.000
_cell.length_b   1.000
_cell.length_c   1.000
_cell.angle_alpha   90.00
_cell.angle_beta   90.00
_cell.angle_gamma   90.00
#
_symmetry.space_group_name_H-M   'P 1'
#
loop_
_entity.id
_entity.type
_entity.pdbx_description
1 polymer ?
#
loop_
_entity_poly.entity_id
_entity_poly.type
_entity_poly.pdbx_seq_one_letter_code
_entity_poly.pdbx_strand_id
1 'polypeptide(L)' 'LERKLAKAIRDKNDRVTSDLYVELGEEYRRVGDIRRALERYSSGAQFAEHIDADENAAFAHRAIAEISVHPG' A
#
# COMPACT_ATOMS: atom_id res chain seq x y z
N LEU A 1 -6.44 5.62 -8.62
CA LEU A 1 -6.59 4.43 -7.76
C LEU A 1 -7.40 4.70 -6.49
N GLU A 2 -7.28 5.88 -5.86
CA GLU A 2 -8.04 6.28 -4.65
C GLU A 2 -9.56 5.99 -4.70
N ARG A 3 -10.25 6.36 -5.78
CA ARG A 3 -11.69 6.08 -5.93
C ARG A 3 -12.00 4.58 -5.99
N LYS A 4 -11.10 3.78 -6.59
CA LYS A 4 -11.23 2.32 -6.64
C LYS A 4 -11.02 1.72 -5.26
N LEU A 5 -10.04 2.22 -4.50
CA LEU A 5 -9.80 1.78 -3.12
C LEU A 5 -11.02 2.03 -2.24
N ALA A 6 -11.57 3.25 -2.29
CA ALA A 6 -12.78 3.59 -1.55
C ALA A 6 -13.98 2.70 -1.95
N LYS A 7 -14.08 2.29 -3.22
CA LYS A 7 -15.10 1.34 -3.67
C LYS A 7 -14.84 -0.07 -3.12
N ALA A 8 -13.62 -0.58 -3.22
CA ALA A 8 -13.26 -1.91 -2.73
C ALA A 8 -13.51 -2.06 -1.22
N ILE A 9 -13.19 -1.03 -0.44
CA ILE A 9 -13.48 -0.98 1.01
C ILE A 9 -15.00 -1.05 1.26
N ARG A 10 -15.80 -0.27 0.53
CA ARG A 10 -17.27 -0.32 0.65
C ARG A 10 -17.86 -1.66 0.26
N ASP A 11 -17.29 -2.27 -0.78
CA ASP A 11 -17.71 -3.57 -1.30
C ASP A 11 -17.17 -4.74 -0.45
N LYS A 12 -16.38 -4.45 0.60
CA LYS A 12 -15.68 -5.44 1.45
C LYS A 12 -14.86 -6.44 0.63
N ASN A 13 -14.27 -5.96 -0.45
CA ASN A 13 -13.40 -6.76 -1.28
C ASN A 13 -11.97 -6.63 -0.75
N ASP A 14 -11.66 -7.43 0.27
CA ASP A 14 -10.42 -7.31 1.03
C ASP A 14 -9.19 -7.56 0.16
N ARG A 15 -9.20 -8.59 -0.69
CA ARG A 15 -8.07 -8.87 -1.59
C ARG A 15 -7.77 -7.67 -2.50
N VAL A 16 -8.80 -7.11 -3.14
CA VAL A 16 -8.64 -5.93 -4.01
C VAL A 16 -8.24 -4.68 -3.21
N THR A 17 -8.73 -4.55 -1.98
CA THR A 17 -8.36 -3.44 -1.09
C THR A 17 -6.86 -3.48 -0.77
N SER A 18 -6.35 -4.68 -0.43
CA SER A 18 -4.92 -4.91 -0.17
C SER A 18 -4.06 -4.57 -1.39
N ASP A 19 -4.42 -5.08 -2.57
CA ASP A 19 -3.70 -4.82 -3.82
C ASP A 19 -3.66 -3.31 -4.15
N LEU A 20 -4.78 -2.61 -3.96
CA LEU A 20 -4.89 -1.19 -4.26
C LEU A 20 -4.07 -0.30 -3.32
N TYR A 21 -3.83 -0.71 -2.07
CA TYR A 21 -2.92 0.02 -1.18
C TYR A 21 -1.48 -0.03 -1.69
N VAL A 22 -1.02 -1.21 -2.11
CA VAL A 22 0.33 -1.40 -2.68
C VAL A 22 0.47 -0.60 -3.98
N GLU A 23 -0.52 -0.70 -4.87
CA GLU A 23 -0.51 0.03 -6.15
C GLU A 23 -0.49 1.54 -5.94
N LEU A 24 -1.27 2.06 -4.99
CA LEU A 24 -1.22 3.49 -4.61
C LEU A 24 0.15 3.90 -4.05
N GLY A 25 0.76 3.06 -3.22
CA GLY A 25 2.12 3.31 -2.70
C GLY A 25 3.14 3.43 -3.82
N GLU A 26 3.09 2.52 -4.80
CA GLU A 26 3.98 2.53 -5.97
C GLU A 26 3.76 3.77 -6.83
N GLU A 27 2.51 4.14 -7.09
CA GLU A 27 2.20 5.34 -7.89
C GLU A 27 2.67 6.62 -7.21
N TYR A 28 2.46 6.76 -5.90
CA TYR A 28 2.98 7.92 -5.16
C TYR A 28 4.51 7.94 -5.14
N ARG A 29 5.17 6.77 -4.99
CA ARG A 29 6.62 6.65 -5.07
C ARG A 29 7.15 7.10 -6.44
N ARG A 30 6.50 6.68 -7.53
CA ARG A 30 6.89 7.03 -8.91
C ARG A 30 6.80 8.53 -9.20
N VAL A 31 5.79 9.21 -8.66
CA VAL A 31 5.64 10.67 -8.84
C VAL A 31 6.46 11.49 -7.84
N GLY A 32 7.26 10.83 -6.99
CA GLY A 32 8.12 11.48 -5.99
C GLY A 32 7.39 11.96 -4.73
N ASP A 33 6.10 11.63 -4.56
CA ASP A 33 5.37 11.91 -3.31
C ASP A 33 5.66 10.82 -2.28
N ILE A 34 6.90 10.85 -1.77
CA ILE A 34 7.43 9.84 -0.85
C ILE A 34 6.59 9.75 0.43
N ARG A 35 6.08 10.88 0.91
CA ARG A 35 5.23 10.92 2.10
C ARG A 35 3.96 10.10 1.89
N ARG A 36 3.23 10.36 0.79
CA ARG A 36 2.01 9.59 0.51
C ARG A 36 2.31 8.14 0.19
N ALA A 37 3.43 7.85 -0.46
CA ALA A 37 3.85 6.47 -0.70
C ALA A 37 3.97 5.68 0.60
N LEU A 38 4.69 6.23 1.58
CA LEU A 38 4.84 5.63 2.91
C LEU A 38 3.50 5.48 3.64
N GLU A 39 2.63 6.50 3.60
CA GLU A 39 1.29 6.43 4.20
C GLU A 39 0.47 5.27 3.61
N ARG A 40 0.54 5.05 2.28
CA ARG A 40 -0.20 3.97 1.61
C ARG A 40 0.39 2.60 1.85
N TYR A 41 1.71 2.45 1.81
CA TYR A 41 2.34 1.17 2.16
C TYR A 41 2.09 0.80 3.61
N SER A 42 2.16 1.75 4.55
CA SER A 42 1.92 1.46 5.96
C SER A 42 0.46 1.02 6.20
N SER A 43 -0.49 1.72 5.60
CA SER A 43 -1.91 1.33 5.66
C SER A 43 -2.14 -0.03 4.99
N GLY A 44 -1.48 -0.29 3.85
CA GLY A 44 -1.54 -1.55 3.12
C GLY A 44 -0.95 -2.72 3.90
N ALA A 45 0.18 -2.54 4.58
CA ALA A 45 0.81 -3.56 5.40
C ALA A 45 -0.11 -3.98 6.56
N GLN A 46 -0.62 -3.01 7.34
CA GLN A 46 -1.54 -3.29 8.45
C GLN A 46 -2.81 -4.00 7.98
N PHE A 47 -3.35 -3.57 6.83
CA PHE A 47 -4.54 -4.21 6.26
C PHE A 47 -4.24 -5.62 5.77
N ALA A 48 -3.13 -5.82 5.06
CA ALA A 48 -2.70 -7.11 4.55
C ALA A 48 -2.45 -8.12 5.67
N GLU A 49 -1.81 -7.70 6.77
CA GLU A 49 -1.63 -8.52 7.98
C GLU A 49 -2.96 -8.91 8.62
N HIS A 50 -3.96 -8.02 8.61
CA HIS A 50 -5.28 -8.31 9.18
C HIS A 50 -6.06 -9.38 8.41
N ILE A 51 -5.79 -9.53 7.10
CA ILE A 51 -6.51 -10.45 6.21
C ILE A 51 -5.66 -11.64 5.76
N ASP A 52 -4.51 -11.86 6.40
CA ASP A 52 -3.53 -12.90 6.08
C ASP A 52 -3.03 -12.85 4.61
N ALA A 53 -2.89 -11.64 4.05
CA ALA A 53 -2.32 -11.39 2.72
C ALA A 53 -0.80 -11.16 2.81
N ASP A 54 -0.07 -12.19 3.24
CA ASP A 54 1.37 -12.13 3.55
C ASP A 54 2.23 -11.54 2.43
N GLU A 55 1.91 -11.84 1.16
CA GLU A 55 2.65 -11.32 0.00
C GLU A 55 2.60 -9.78 -0.07
N ASN A 56 1.42 -9.20 0.15
CA ASN A 56 1.23 -7.76 0.12
C ASN A 56 1.82 -7.08 1.35
N ALA A 57 1.74 -7.72 2.53
CA ALA A 57 2.41 -7.24 3.73
C ALA A 57 3.93 -7.19 3.55
N ALA A 58 4.53 -8.29 3.08
CA ALA A 58 5.96 -8.39 2.82
C ALA A 58 6.42 -7.37 1.77
N PHE A 59 5.64 -7.18 0.70
CA PHE A 59 5.93 -6.17 -0.31
C PHE A 59 5.94 -4.77 0.30
N ALA A 60 4.90 -4.40 1.04
CA ALA A 60 4.76 -3.08 1.64
C ALA A 60 5.89 -2.79 2.64
N HIS A 61 6.24 -3.75 3.50
CA HIS A 61 7.37 -3.63 4.43
C HIS A 61 8.69 -3.42 3.70
N ARG A 62 8.95 -4.18 2.64
CA ARG A 62 10.16 -4.00 1.81
C ARG A 62 10.20 -2.60 1.20
N ALA A 63 9.09 -2.13 0.64
CA ALA A 63 9.02 -0.81 0.01
C ALA A 63 9.24 0.33 1.04
N ILE A 64 8.68 0.21 2.25
CA ILE A 64 8.91 1.16 3.35
C ILE A 64 10.40 1.18 3.74
N ALA A 65 11.01 0.00 3.90
CA ALA A 65 12.42 -0.11 4.26
C ALA A 65 13.33 0.51 3.18
N GLU A 66 13.07 0.23 1.91
CA GLU A 66 13.82 0.79 0.77
C GLU A 66 13.75 2.33 0.76
N ILE A 67 12.55 2.89 0.86
CA ILE A 67 12.35 4.34 0.91
C ILE A 67 13.05 4.96 2.12
N SER A 68 12.96 4.31 3.29
CA SER A 68 13.49 4.88 4.53
C SER A 68 15.02 4.84 4.62
N VAL A 69 15.66 3.89 3.92
CA VAL A 69 17.13 3.79 3.83
C VAL A 69 17.68 4.66 2.70
N HIS A 70 16.92 4.86 1.63
CA HIS A 70 17.28 5.69 0.48
C HIS A 70 16.20 6.74 0.21
N PRO A 71 16.12 7.83 1.00
CA PRO A 71 15.04 8.81 0.90
C PRO A 71 15.01 9.64 -0.39
N GLY A 72 15.99 9.47 -1.29
CA GLY A 72 16.16 10.31 -2.48
C GLY A 72 17.01 11.55 -2.19
#